data_AF-A0A8J2LGK9-F1
#
_entry.id   AF-A0A8J2LGK9-F1
#
_cell.length_a   1.000
_cell.length_b   1.000
_cell.length_c   1.000
_cell.angle_alpha   90.00
_cell.angle_beta   90.00
_cell.angle_gamma   90.00
#
_symmetry.space_group_name_H-M   'P 1'
#
loop_
_entity.id
_entity.type
_entity.pdbx_description
1 polymer ?
#
loop_
_entity_poly.entity_id
_entity_poly.type
_entity_poly.pdbx_seq_one_letter_code
_entity_poly.pdbx_strand_id
1 'polypeptide(L)'
;MFTIFNSSAEKLTKALENQISTNQVVEIRPFIQKLTMDVIASAAFGIESNLFEDPDSTFAKHAMKFQDLFQVIIDAINHRQKTGEKRDDFLQILLEARSGQLKQEDDAEL
;
A
#
# COMPACT_ATOMS: atom_id res chain seq x y z
N MET A 1 -3.22 -9.82 7.00
CA MET A 1 -3.35 -8.39 7.35
C MET A 1 -2.43 -7.97 8.50
N PHE A 2 -2.37 -8.70 9.63
CA PHE A 2 -1.40 -8.43 10.72
C PHE A 2 0.06 -8.39 10.24
N THR A 3 0.43 -9.30 9.34
CA THR A 3 1.75 -9.37 8.69
C THR A 3 2.11 -8.10 7.92
N ILE A 4 1.13 -7.48 7.24
CA ILE A 4 1.33 -6.23 6.50
C ILE A 4 1.68 -5.11 7.48
N PHE A 5 0.90 -4.95 8.55
CA PHE A 5 1.19 -3.98 9.59
C PHE A 5 2.58 -4.15 10.21
N ASN A 6 2.97 -5.39 10.55
CA ASN A 6 4.31 -5.65 11.10
C ASN A 6 5.42 -5.29 10.09
N SER A 7 5.26 -5.69 8.83
CA SER A 7 6.26 -5.38 7.79
C SER A 7 6.43 -3.87 7.58
N SER A 8 5.33 -3.11 7.54
CA SER A 8 5.38 -1.65 7.42
C SER A 8 5.96 -0.98 8.67
N ALA A 9 5.68 -1.53 9.86
CA ALA A 9 6.27 -1.06 11.12
C ALA A 9 7.79 -1.30 11.17
N GLU A 10 8.27 -2.44 10.67
CA GLU A 10 9.71 -2.70 10.56
C GLU A 10 10.43 -1.70 9.64
N LYS A 11 9.82 -1.36 8.49
CA LYS A 11 10.34 -0.32 7.59
C LYS A 11 10.40 1.05 8.28
N LEU A 12 9.37 1.41 9.05
CA LEU A 12 9.34 2.63 9.84
C LEU A 12 10.47 2.66 10.88
N THR A 13 10.66 1.57 11.63
CA THR A 13 11.71 1.48 12.65
C THR A 13 13.10 1.71 12.04
N LYS A 14 13.41 1.03 10.93
CA LYS A 14 14.67 1.24 10.18
C LYS A 14 14.85 2.70 9.73
N ALA A 15 13.78 3.33 9.24
CA ALA A 15 13.83 4.72 8.80
C ALA A 15 14.07 5.70 9.97
N LEU A 16 13.53 5.41 11.15
CA LEU A 16 13.75 6.21 12.37
C LEU A 16 15.15 5.99 12.95
N GLU A 17 15.66 4.76 12.96
CA GLU A 17 17.03 4.44 13.41
C GLU A 17 18.08 5.27 12.67
N ASN A 18 17.89 5.47 11.36
CA ASN A 18 18.75 6.32 10.55
C ASN A 18 18.75 7.81 10.96
N GLN A 19 17.72 8.27 11.67
CA GLN A 19 17.62 9.64 12.16
C GLN A 19 18.15 9.80 13.58
N ILE A 20 18.15 8.74 14.39
CA ILE A 20 18.64 8.76 15.79
C ILE A 20 20.11 9.19 15.85
N SER A 21 20.92 8.77 14.88
CA SER A 21 22.34 9.13 14.77
C SER A 21 22.61 10.63 14.59
N THR A 22 21.61 11.40 14.21
CA THR A 22 21.74 12.85 13.95
C THR A 22 21.59 13.71 15.21
N ASN A 23 21.06 13.15 16.31
CA ASN A 23 20.72 13.85 17.56
C ASN A 23 19.87 15.13 17.35
N GLN A 24 19.05 15.15 16.30
CA GLN A 24 18.15 16.26 15.98
C GLN A 24 16.71 15.92 16.36
N VAL A 25 15.89 16.96 16.54
CA VAL A 25 14.44 16.80 16.68
C VAL A 25 13.88 16.25 15.38
N VAL A 26 13.21 15.09 15.47
CA VAL A 26 12.63 14.42 14.31
C VAL A 26 11.16 14.79 14.17
N GLU A 27 10.79 15.33 13.02
CA GLU A 27 9.39 15.53 12.64
C GLU A 27 8.73 14.16 12.36
N ILE A 28 7.80 13.73 13.22
CA ILE A 28 7.20 12.39 13.14
C ILE A 28 6.08 12.29 12.09
N ARG A 29 5.47 13.42 11.72
CA ARG A 29 4.31 13.46 10.80
C ARG A 29 4.58 12.77 9.45
N PRO A 30 5.72 13.01 8.76
CA PRO A 30 6.02 12.34 7.50
C PRO A 30 6.17 10.82 7.65
N PHE A 31 6.68 10.34 8.78
CA PHE A 31 6.86 8.92 9.04
C PHE A 31 5.53 8.19 9.22
N ILE A 32 4.59 8.79 9.96
CA ILE A 32 3.24 8.25 10.14
C ILE A 32 2.46 8.26 8.83
N GLN A 33 2.62 9.30 7.99
CA GLN A 33 2.03 9.32 6.65
C GLN A 33 2.56 8.16 5.79
N LYS A 34 3.88 7.95 5.76
CA LYS A 34 4.50 6.82 5.04
C LYS A 34 4.01 5.47 5.56
N LEU A 35 3.93 5.29 6.88
CA LEU A 35 3.42 4.06 7.49
C LEU A 35 1.97 3.79 7.08
N THR A 36 1.10 4.78 7.26
CA THR A 36 -0.33 4.66 6.93
C THR A 36 -0.52 4.32 5.46
N MET A 37 0.27 4.96 4.59
CA MET A 37 0.16 4.76 3.16
C MET A 37 0.76 3.44 2.68
N ASP A 38 1.88 2.96 3.26
CA ASP A 38 2.45 1.64 2.95
C ASP A 38 1.45 0.53 3.34
N VAL A 39 0.79 0.67 4.48
CA VAL A 39 -0.26 -0.26 4.92
C VAL A 39 -1.45 -0.24 3.95
N ILE A 40 -1.96 0.94 3.56
CA ILE A 40 -3.06 1.05 2.59
C ILE A 40 -2.65 0.47 1.24
N ALA A 41 -1.46 0.83 0.74
CA ALA A 41 -0.93 0.35 -0.54
C ALA A 41 -0.87 -1.18 -0.58
N SER A 42 -0.30 -1.80 0.45
CA SER A 42 -0.15 -3.25 0.52
C SER A 42 -1.46 -3.96 0.81
N ALA A 43 -2.26 -3.49 1.79
CA ALA A 43 -3.48 -4.18 2.19
C ALA A 43 -4.66 -3.98 1.21
N ALA A 44 -4.84 -2.77 0.68
CA ALA A 44 -5.96 -2.49 -0.22
C ALA A 44 -5.61 -2.77 -1.68
N PHE A 45 -4.36 -2.53 -2.09
CA PHE A 45 -3.97 -2.53 -3.49
C PHE A 45 -2.87 -3.54 -3.84
N GLY A 46 -2.36 -4.32 -2.88
CA GLY A 46 -1.29 -5.29 -3.13
C GLY A 46 0.00 -4.64 -3.67
N ILE A 47 0.21 -3.34 -3.39
CA ILE A 47 1.35 -2.57 -3.87
C ILE A 47 2.44 -2.54 -2.80
N GLU A 48 3.66 -2.90 -3.19
CA GLU A 48 4.86 -2.58 -2.42
C GLU A 48 5.26 -1.13 -2.69
N SER A 49 5.01 -0.26 -1.72
CA SER A 49 5.09 1.19 -1.93
C SER A 49 6.51 1.75 -1.92
N ASN A 50 7.43 1.06 -1.22
CA ASN A 50 8.81 1.46 -0.94
C ASN A 50 8.98 2.94 -0.50
N LEU A 51 7.95 3.52 0.14
CA LEU A 51 7.90 4.94 0.55
C LEU A 51 9.02 5.37 1.51
N PHE A 52 9.58 4.41 2.24
CA PHE A 52 10.67 4.64 3.19
C PHE A 52 12.04 4.65 2.49
N GLU A 53 12.16 3.98 1.35
CA GLU A 53 13.43 3.71 0.65
C GLU A 53 13.58 4.57 -0.62
N ASP A 54 12.48 4.79 -1.35
CA ASP A 54 12.44 5.60 -2.57
C ASP A 54 11.37 6.71 -2.46
N PRO A 55 11.67 7.81 -1.74
CA PRO A 55 10.77 8.94 -1.61
C PRO A 55 10.55 9.71 -2.92
N ASP A 56 11.37 9.46 -3.96
CA ASP A 56 11.30 10.12 -5.26
C ASP A 56 10.51 9.35 -6.31
N SER A 57 10.11 8.11 -6.00
CA SER A 57 9.26 7.30 -6.88
C SER A 57 7.97 8.04 -7.25
N THR A 58 7.45 7.74 -8.45
CA THR A 58 6.16 8.25 -8.90
C THR A 58 5.06 7.90 -7.89
N PHE A 59 5.11 6.70 -7.31
CA PHE A 59 4.18 6.32 -6.25
C PHE A 59 4.33 7.24 -5.03
N ALA A 60 5.54 7.43 -4.50
CA ALA A 60 5.76 8.26 -3.31
C ALA A 60 5.31 9.70 -3.48
N LYS A 61 5.58 10.30 -4.63
CA LYS A 61 5.17 11.68 -4.95
C LYS A 61 3.66 11.87 -4.95
N HIS A 62 2.91 10.90 -5.47
CA HIS A 62 1.46 10.92 -5.43
C HIS A 62 0.92 10.53 -4.05
N ALA A 63 1.48 9.52 -3.41
CA ALA A 63 0.95 9.01 -2.15
C ALA A 63 1.15 9.98 -0.96
N MET A 64 2.13 10.88 -1.01
CA MET A 64 2.28 11.97 -0.05
C MET A 64 1.32 13.15 -0.26
N LYS A 65 0.60 13.16 -1.38
CA LYS A 65 -0.50 14.09 -1.64
C LYS A 65 -1.80 13.31 -1.54
N PHE A 66 -2.47 13.42 -0.39
CA PHE A 66 -3.69 12.64 -0.10
C PHE A 66 -4.77 12.69 -1.21
N GLN A 67 -4.84 13.77 -1.99
CA GLN A 67 -5.72 13.92 -3.15
C GLN A 67 -5.35 13.01 -4.35
N ASP A 68 -4.08 12.63 -4.46
CA ASP A 68 -3.55 11.84 -5.58
C ASP A 68 -3.60 10.32 -5.31
N LEU A 69 -4.05 9.89 -4.12
CA LEU A 69 -4.28 8.47 -3.83
C LEU A 69 -5.27 7.84 -4.82
N PHE A 70 -6.33 8.57 -5.19
CA PHE A 70 -7.28 8.11 -6.19
C PHE A 70 -6.62 7.88 -7.56
N GLN A 71 -5.62 8.68 -7.93
CA GLN A 71 -4.91 8.52 -9.20
C GLN A 71 -4.10 7.23 -9.21
N VAL A 72 -3.43 6.90 -8.10
CA VAL A 72 -2.70 5.63 -7.94
C VAL A 72 -3.63 4.43 -8.06
N ILE A 73 -4.84 4.51 -7.50
CA ILE A 73 -5.85 3.45 -7.61
C ILE A 73 -6.27 3.27 -9.07
N ILE A 74 -6.55 4.37 -9.77
CA ILE A 74 -6.92 4.34 -11.19
C ILE A 74 -5.78 3.76 -12.04
N ASP A 75 -4.53 4.13 -11.76
CA ASP A 75 -3.37 3.62 -12.46
C ASP A 75 -3.18 2.12 -12.21
N ALA A 76 -3.39 1.66 -10.97
CA ALA A 76 -3.36 0.23 -10.63
C ALA A 76 -4.47 -0.56 -11.34
N ILE A 77 -5.69 -0.03 -11.40
CA ILE A 77 -6.81 -0.63 -12.17
C ILE A 77 -6.44 -0.71 -13.65
N ASN A 78 -5.98 0.40 -14.23
CA ASN A 78 -5.59 0.47 -15.64
C ASN A 78 -4.46 -0.50 -15.97
N HIS A 79 -3.48 -0.66 -15.07
CA HIS A 79 -2.40 -1.62 -15.22
C HIS A 79 -2.96 -3.05 -15.27
N ARG A 80 -3.75 -3.46 -14.27
CA ARG A 80 -4.35 -4.80 -14.20
C ARG A 80 -5.27 -5.11 -15.36
N GLN A 81 -6.03 -4.12 -15.85
CA GLN A 81 -6.88 -4.29 -17.04
C GLN A 81 -6.06 -4.51 -18.31
N LYS A 82 -4.87 -3.90 -18.42
CA LYS A 82 -3.97 -4.09 -19.57
C LYS A 82 -3.19 -5.40 -19.49
N THR A 83 -2.75 -5.80 -18.30
CA THR A 83 -1.87 -6.96 -18.10
C THR A 83 -2.64 -8.26 -17.81
N GLY A 84 -3.89 -8.17 -17.35
CA GLY A 84 -4.67 -9.32 -16.90
C GLY A 84 -4.22 -9.89 -15.56
N GLU A 85 -3.31 -9.21 -14.86
CA GLU A 85 -2.76 -9.64 -13.58
C GLU A 85 -3.86 -9.64 -12.50
N LYS A 86 -4.04 -10.78 -11.83
CA LYS A 86 -4.92 -10.93 -10.66
C LYS A 86 -4.09 -11.05 -9.39
N ARG A 87 -4.48 -10.33 -8.35
CA ARG A 87 -3.84 -10.36 -7.03
C ARG A 87 -4.86 -10.69 -5.96
N ASP A 88 -4.45 -11.36 -4.90
CA ASP A 88 -5.33 -11.67 -3.77
C ASP A 88 -5.43 -10.46 -2.83
N ASP A 89 -6.11 -9.40 -3.28
CA ASP A 89 -6.26 -8.14 -2.56
C ASP A 89 -7.65 -7.52 -2.73
N PHE A 90 -7.92 -6.48 -1.94
CA PHE A 90 -9.22 -5.80 -1.92
C PHE A 90 -9.60 -5.21 -3.28
N LEU A 91 -8.63 -4.68 -4.03
CA LEU A 91 -8.89 -4.14 -5.37
C LEU A 91 -9.34 -5.23 -6.35
N GLN A 92 -8.79 -6.44 -6.26
CA GLN A 92 -9.25 -7.57 -7.07
C GLN A 92 -10.68 -7.96 -6.70
N ILE A 93 -11.02 -8.00 -5.42
CA ILE A 93 -12.40 -8.27 -4.95
C ILE A 93 -13.37 -7.22 -5.51
N LEU A 94 -13.00 -5.93 -5.48
CA LEU A 94 -13.83 -4.86 -6.05
C LEU A 94 -14.00 -4.99 -7.57
N LEU A 95 -12.94 -5.38 -8.29
CA LEU A 95 -12.99 -5.61 -9.74
C LEU A 95 -13.88 -6.81 -10.10
N GLU A 96 -13.84 -7.88 -9.32
CA GLU A 96 -14.67 -9.07 -9.46
C GLU A 96 -16.14 -8.80 -9.08
N ALA A 97 -16.39 -7.99 -8.05
CA ALA A 97 -17.71 -7.45 -7.74
C ALA A 97 -18.31 -6.69 -8.91
N ARG A 98 -17.52 -5.82 -9.56
CA ARG A 98 -17.95 -5.05 -10.73
C ARG A 98 -18.26 -5.95 -11.94
N SER A 99 -17.51 -7.02 -12.14
CA SER A 99 -17.74 -7.95 -13.27
C SER A 99 -18.83 -8.98 -13.01
N GLY A 100 -19.41 -9.01 -11.80
CA GLY A 100 -20.39 -10.03 -11.40
C GLY A 100 -19.77 -11.42 -11.20
N GLN A 101 -18.45 -11.49 -10.99
CA GLN A 101 -17.67 -12.73 -10.85
C GLN A 101 -17.10 -12.87 -9.44
N LEU A 102 -17.84 -12.45 -8.40
CA LEU A 102 -17.43 -12.68 -7.02
C LEU A 102 -17.26 -14.17 -6.79
N LYS A 103 -16.08 -14.58 -6.33
CA LYS A 103 -15.88 -15.93 -5.82
C LYS A 103 -16.86 -16.13 -4.66
N GLN A 104 -17.73 -17.12 -4.78
CA GLN A 104 -18.43 -17.63 -3.60
C GLN A 104 -17.37 -18.34 -2.76
N GLU A 105 -17.35 -18.08 -1.45
CA GLU A 105 -16.62 -18.96 -0.53
C GLU A 105 -17.31 -20.32 -0.66
N ASP A 106 -16.68 -21.25 -1.37
CA ASP A 106 -17.11 -22.65 -1.36
C ASP A 106 -17.16 -23.05 0.11
N ASP A 107 -18.34 -23.44 0.56
CA ASP A 107 -18.66 -23.81 1.93
C ASP A 107 -17.51 -24.63 2.53
N ALA A 108 -16.95 -24.13 3.63
CA ALA A 108 -16.06 -24.91 4.47
C ALA A 108 -16.79 -26.21 4.83
N GLU A 109 -16.38 -27.32 4.20
CA GLU A 109 -16.80 -28.66 4.59
C GLU A 109 -16.54 -28.82 6.10
N LEU A 110 -17.64 -29.05 6.82
CA LEU A 110 -17.70 -29.44 8.24
C LEU A 110 -16.93 -30.73 8.51
#